data_AF-A0A7J8FPQ1-F1
#
_entry.id   AF-A0A7J8FPQ1-F1
#
_cell.length_a   1.000
_cell.length_b   1.000
_cell.length_c   1.000
_cell.angle_alpha   90.00
_cell.angle_beta   90.00
_cell.angle_gamma   90.00
#
_symmetry.space_group_name_H-M   'P 1'
#
loop_
_entity.id
_entity.type
_entity.pdbx_description
1 polymer ?
#
loop_
_entity_poly.entity_id
_entity_poly.type
_entity_poly.pdbx_seq_one_letter_code
_entity_poly.pdbx_strand_id
1 'polypeptide(L)'
;MYTAMGSEWRPFGYPRRRRPLNSVVLEQGLADRIIRDIREFIDNPKWYTDRGIPYRRGYLLYGPPGCGKSSFITALAGELEHSICLLSLTDSSLSDDRLNHLLSVAPQQSLVLLEDVDAAFLSRDLAVQGK
;
A
#
# COMPACT_ATOMS: atom_id res chain seq x y z
N MET A 1 6.63 4.39 9.68
CA MET A 1 6.74 3.31 8.70
C MET A 1 6.88 2.01 9.45
N TYR A 2 6.27 0.96 8.94
CA TYR A 2 6.40 -0.40 9.43
C TYR A 2 6.95 -1.27 8.31
N THR A 3 7.73 -2.27 8.69
CA THR A 3 8.19 -3.34 7.80
C THR A 3 7.81 -4.69 8.40
N ALA A 4 7.59 -5.70 7.56
CA ALA A 4 7.33 -7.05 8.01
C ALA A 4 8.64 -7.70 8.49
N MET A 5 8.69 -8.11 9.76
CA MET A 5 9.79 -8.90 10.32
C MET A 5 9.23 -10.23 10.82
N GLY A 6 9.47 -11.31 10.07
CA GLY A 6 8.73 -12.55 10.26
C GLY A 6 7.23 -12.29 10.10
N SER A 7 6.43 -12.73 11.06
CA SER A 7 4.97 -12.60 11.04
C SER A 7 4.43 -11.30 11.66
N GLU A 8 5.30 -10.37 12.06
CA GLU A 8 4.91 -9.16 12.79
C GLU A 8 5.28 -7.88 12.02
N TRP A 9 4.52 -6.81 12.27
CA TRP A 9 4.86 -5.46 11.84
C TRP A 9 5.76 -4.79 12.87
N ARG A 10 6.92 -4.30 12.44
CA ARG A 10 7.85 -3.54 13.30
C ARG A 10 8.13 -2.15 12.77
N PRO A 11 8.20 -1.12 13.63
CA PRO A 11 8.62 0.21 13.22
C PRO A 11 9.97 0.15 12.52
N PHE A 12 10.06 0.79 11.36
CA PHE A 12 11.28 0.82 10.55
C PHE A 12 11.87 2.23 10.52
N GLY A 13 13.04 2.37 11.13
CA GLY A 13 13.77 3.64 11.22
C GLY A 13 13.06 4.70 12.05
N TYR A 14 13.52 5.95 11.93
CA TYR A 14 12.91 7.08 12.60
C TYR A 14 11.61 7.54 11.91
N PRO A 15 10.65 8.14 12.66
CA PRO A 15 9.51 8.82 12.07
C PRO A 15 9.96 9.82 11.00
N ARG A 16 9.46 9.65 9.79
CA ARG A 16 9.78 10.52 8.65
C ARG A 16 8.93 11.79 8.75
N ARG A 17 9.50 12.93 8.36
CA ARG A 17 8.72 14.16 8.20
C ARG A 17 7.69 13.95 7.10
N ARG A 18 6.47 14.44 7.32
CA ARG A 18 5.38 14.38 6.35
C ARG A 18 5.81 15.16 5.10
N ARG A 19 5.69 14.52 3.93
CA ARG A 19 5.96 15.17 2.65
C ARG A 19 4.68 15.91 2.21
N PRO A 20 4.72 17.22 1.95
CA PRO A 20 3.57 17.96 1.46
C PRO A 20 3.06 17.39 0.13
N LEU A 21 1.74 17.31 -0.05
CA LEU A 21 1.14 16.70 -1.23
C LEU A 21 1.42 17.49 -2.51
N ASN A 22 1.47 18.81 -2.41
CA ASN A 22 1.87 19.73 -3.49
C ASN A 22 3.34 19.57 -3.94
N SER A 23 4.18 18.85 -3.19
CA SER A 23 5.57 18.57 -3.59
C SER A 23 5.69 17.40 -4.59
N VAL A 24 4.57 16.74 -4.91
CA VAL A 24 4.50 15.67 -5.91
C VAL A 24 3.61 16.16 -7.04
N VAL A 25 4.22 16.47 -8.18
CA VAL A 25 3.50 16.95 -9.36
C VAL A 25 3.08 15.75 -10.20
N LEU A 26 1.77 15.51 -10.24
CA LEU A 26 1.12 14.50 -11.09
C LEU A 26 0.30 15.20 -12.18
N GLU A 27 -0.28 14.40 -13.08
CA GLU A 27 -1.26 14.90 -14.04
C GLU A 27 -2.40 15.65 -13.34
N GLN A 28 -2.88 16.71 -13.99
CA GLN A 28 -3.88 17.61 -13.43
C GLN A 28 -5.15 16.84 -13.04
N GLY A 29 -5.58 17.01 -11.79
CA GLY A 29 -6.78 16.38 -11.23
C GLY A 29 -6.61 14.91 -10.82
N LEU A 30 -5.48 14.25 -11.11
CA LEU A 30 -5.24 12.86 -10.71
C LEU A 30 -5.14 12.72 -9.19
N ALA A 31 -4.32 13.56 -8.56
CA ALA A 31 -4.13 13.56 -7.10
C ALA A 31 -5.46 13.82 -6.37
N ASP A 32 -6.19 14.85 -6.78
CA ASP A 32 -7.47 15.23 -6.17
C ASP A 32 -8.52 14.13 -6.28
N ARG A 33 -8.55 13.43 -7.42
CA ARG A 33 -9.47 12.32 -7.65
C ARG A 33 -9.21 11.16 -6.68
N ILE A 34 -7.93 10.81 -6.46
CA ILE A 34 -7.54 9.74 -5.55
C ILE A 34 -7.82 10.13 -4.09
N ILE A 35 -7.48 11.36 -3.69
CA ILE A 35 -7.72 11.85 -2.32
C ILE A 35 -9.21 11.86 -2.00
N ARG A 36 -10.03 12.35 -2.93
CA ARG A 36 -11.48 12.37 -2.75
C ARG A 36 -12.04 10.97 -2.56
N ASP A 37 -11.60 10.01 -3.39
CA ASP A 37 -12.03 8.61 -3.30
C ASP A 37 -11.65 7.96 -1.95
N ILE A 38 -10.43 8.22 -1.47
CA ILE A 38 -9.97 7.67 -0.18
C ILE A 38 -10.73 8.30 0.99
N ARG A 39 -10.97 9.61 0.97
CA ARG A 39 -11.76 10.28 2.02
C ARG A 39 -13.19 9.73 2.03
N GLU A 40 -13.81 9.61 0.87
CA GLU A 40 -15.14 9.00 0.76
C GLU A 40 -15.17 7.57 1.30
N PHE A 41 -14.15 6.76 1.03
CA PHE A 41 -14.03 5.42 1.60
C PHE A 41 -13.96 5.47 3.13
N ILE A 42 -13.06 6.29 3.69
CA ILE A 42 -12.84 6.44 5.14
C ILE A 42 -14.09 6.92 5.87
N ASP A 43 -14.83 7.85 5.25
CA ASP A 43 -16.00 8.50 5.85
C ASP A 43 -17.28 7.66 5.77
N ASN A 44 -17.31 6.59 4.94
CA ASN A 44 -18.52 5.79 4.69
C ASN A 44 -18.44 4.29 5.11
N PRO A 45 -17.93 3.92 6.31
CA PRO A 45 -17.85 2.51 6.72
C PRO A 45 -19.22 1.85 6.88
N LYS A 46 -20.24 2.64 7.28
CA LYS A 46 -21.61 2.15 7.46
C LYS A 46 -22.23 1.66 6.15
N TRP A 47 -21.98 2.35 5.04
CA TRP A 47 -22.54 1.99 3.73
C TRP A 47 -22.14 0.57 3.30
N TYR A 48 -20.88 0.19 3.57
CA TYR A 48 -20.33 -1.14 3.32
C TYR A 48 -20.94 -2.19 4.25
N THR A 49 -20.98 -1.87 5.54
CA THR A 49 -21.49 -2.77 6.59
C THR A 49 -22.97 -3.11 6.39
N ASP A 50 -23.80 -2.10 6.09
CA ASP A 50 -25.24 -2.27 5.85
C ASP A 50 -25.55 -3.17 4.64
N ARG A 51 -24.60 -3.31 3.71
CA ARG A 51 -24.70 -4.13 2.50
C ARG A 51 -23.98 -5.47 2.61
N GLY A 52 -23.31 -5.75 3.73
CA GLY A 52 -22.47 -6.94 3.90
C GLY A 52 -21.26 -6.98 2.96
N ILE A 53 -20.82 -5.82 2.44
CA ILE A 53 -19.65 -5.72 1.56
C ILE A 53 -18.40 -5.60 2.43
N PRO A 54 -17.33 -6.39 2.21
CA PRO A 54 -16.09 -6.24 2.93
C PRO A 54 -15.54 -4.82 2.81
N TYR A 55 -15.27 -4.18 3.95
CA TYR A 55 -14.74 -2.82 4.01
C TYR A 55 -13.24 -2.80 3.66
N ARG A 56 -12.95 -2.89 2.36
CA ARG A 56 -11.59 -2.90 1.80
C ARG A 56 -11.55 -2.07 0.52
N ARG A 57 -10.48 -1.31 0.34
CA ARG A 57 -10.24 -0.48 -0.86
C ARG A 57 -8.81 -0.71 -1.34
N GLY A 58 -8.65 -1.10 -2.60
CA GLY A 58 -7.34 -1.32 -3.24
C GLY A 58 -7.08 -0.29 -4.32
N TYR A 59 -5.84 0.20 -4.39
CA TYR A 59 -5.39 1.15 -5.41
C TYR A 59 -4.20 0.56 -6.15
N LEU A 60 -4.20 0.67 -7.48
CA LEU A 60 -3.08 0.31 -8.33
C LEU A 60 -2.54 1.57 -9.00
N LEU A 61 -1.32 1.96 -8.64
CA LEU A 61 -0.58 3.02 -9.32
C LEU A 61 0.45 2.35 -10.24
N TYR A 62 0.32 2.57 -11.55
CA TYR A 62 1.20 1.99 -12.55
C TYR A 62 1.77 3.09 -13.45
N GLY A 63 2.88 2.77 -14.11
CA GLY A 63 3.59 3.69 -15.00
C GLY A 63 5.11 3.51 -14.89
N PRO A 64 5.88 4.21 -15.72
CA PRO A 64 7.34 4.07 -15.77
C PRO A 64 8.01 4.27 -14.40
N PRO A 65 9.20 3.67 -14.17
CA PRO A 65 9.99 3.96 -12.99
C PRO A 65 10.34 5.45 -12.93
N GLY A 66 10.34 6.04 -11.73
CA GLY A 66 10.65 7.45 -11.54
C GLY A 66 9.47 8.43 -11.70
N CYS A 67 8.27 7.99 -12.08
CA CYS A 67 7.09 8.86 -12.21
C CYS A 67 6.41 9.27 -10.88
N GLY A 68 7.11 9.15 -9.74
CA GLY A 68 6.60 9.67 -8.46
C GLY A 68 5.54 8.82 -7.73
N LYS A 69 5.28 7.57 -8.14
CA LYS A 69 4.30 6.66 -7.50
C LYS A 69 4.52 6.51 -5.98
N SER A 70 5.67 5.99 -5.55
CA SER A 70 5.99 5.81 -4.12
C SER A 70 6.11 7.15 -3.38
N SER A 71 6.53 8.21 -4.09
CA SER A 71 6.56 9.57 -3.55
C SER A 71 5.15 10.10 -3.25
N PHE A 72 4.19 9.85 -4.14
CA PHE A 72 2.79 10.22 -3.97
C PHE A 72 2.18 9.47 -2.79
N ILE A 73 2.40 8.15 -2.69
CA ILE A 73 1.90 7.33 -1.56
C ILE A 73 2.44 7.86 -0.22
N THR A 74 3.72 8.25 -0.18
CA THR A 74 4.33 8.85 1.02
C THR A 74 3.66 10.17 1.41
N ALA A 75 3.36 11.02 0.43
CA ALA A 75 2.69 12.30 0.68
C ALA A 75 1.22 12.10 1.10
N LEU A 76 0.52 11.18 0.44
CA LEU A 76 -0.86 10.81 0.71
C LEU A 76 -1.03 10.24 2.12
N ALA A 77 -0.14 9.34 2.56
CA ALA A 77 -0.16 8.84 3.94
C ALA A 77 0.01 9.97 4.97
N GLY A 78 0.88 10.94 4.66
CA GLY A 78 1.08 12.13 5.50
C GLY A 78 -0.16 13.02 5.59
N GLU A 79 -0.87 13.20 4.47
CA GLU A 79 -2.12 13.98 4.38
C GLU A 79 -3.27 13.31 5.15
N LEU A 80 -3.35 11.98 5.12
CA LEU A 80 -4.37 11.21 5.83
C LEU A 80 -4.00 10.94 7.30
N GLU A 81 -2.81 11.35 7.74
CA GLU A 81 -2.24 11.00 9.04
C GLU A 81 -2.10 9.48 9.28
N HIS A 82 -1.98 8.72 8.19
CA HIS A 82 -1.83 7.27 8.24
C HIS A 82 -0.36 6.85 8.24
N SER A 83 -0.07 5.73 8.88
CA SER A 83 1.23 5.08 8.77
C SER A 83 1.33 4.25 7.48
N ILE A 84 2.55 3.94 7.03
CA ILE A 84 2.78 3.07 5.86
C ILE A 84 3.37 1.75 6.35
N CYS A 85 2.78 0.65 5.91
CA CYS A 85 3.20 -0.72 6.15
C CYS A 85 3.77 -1.28 4.85
N LEU A 86 5.10 -1.31 4.74
CA LEU A 86 5.79 -1.73 3.52
C LEU A 86 5.91 -3.24 3.50
N LEU A 87 5.38 -3.85 2.43
CA LEU A 87 5.47 -5.28 2.18
C LEU A 87 6.05 -5.51 0.80
N SER A 88 7.19 -6.21 0.75
CA SER A 88 7.84 -6.59 -0.49
C SER A 88 7.40 -8.00 -0.88
N LEU A 89 6.87 -8.16 -2.09
CA LEU A 89 6.41 -9.46 -2.61
C LEU A 89 7.54 -10.31 -3.19
N THR A 90 8.76 -9.78 -3.28
CA THR A 90 9.94 -10.49 -3.79
C THR A 90 10.73 -11.21 -2.69
N ASP A 91 10.31 -11.09 -1.42
CA ASP A 91 10.91 -11.82 -0.30
C ASP A 91 10.61 -13.32 -0.42
N SER A 92 11.64 -14.13 -0.63
CA SER A 92 11.52 -15.59 -0.77
C SER A 92 10.99 -16.29 0.49
N SER A 93 11.03 -15.62 1.64
CA SER A 93 10.47 -16.11 2.90
C SER A 93 8.98 -15.77 3.09
N LEU A 94 8.36 -15.07 2.13
CA LEU A 94 6.96 -14.70 2.18
C LEU A 94 6.09 -15.83 1.60
N SER A 95 5.43 -16.58 2.48
CA SER A 95 4.38 -17.54 2.10
C SER A 95 3.00 -16.89 2.02
N ASP A 96 2.05 -17.54 1.34
CA ASP A 96 0.67 -17.08 1.26
C ASP A 96 0.01 -16.99 2.66
N ASP A 97 0.30 -17.93 3.56
CA ASP A 97 -0.17 -17.90 4.95
C ASP A 97 0.38 -16.69 5.72
N ARG A 98 1.67 -16.40 5.54
CA ARG A 98 2.34 -15.26 6.18
C ARG A 98 1.80 -13.94 5.64
N LEU A 99 1.57 -13.83 4.33
CA LEU A 99 0.95 -12.66 3.71
C LEU A 99 -0.45 -12.42 4.28
N ASN A 100 -1.29 -13.45 4.31
CA ASN A 100 -2.64 -13.36 4.88
C ASN A 100 -2.60 -12.94 6.36
N HIS A 101 -1.67 -13.49 7.12
CA HIS A 101 -1.48 -13.10 8.52
C HIS A 101 -1.08 -11.62 8.64
N LEU A 102 -0.06 -11.16 7.93
CA LEU A 102 0.40 -9.77 7.95
C LEU A 102 -0.71 -8.78 7.56
N LEU A 103 -1.55 -9.11 6.57
CA LEU A 103 -2.70 -8.30 6.18
C LEU A 103 -3.77 -8.24 7.28
N SER A 104 -3.93 -9.30 8.07
CA SER A 104 -4.89 -9.36 9.18
C SER A 104 -4.45 -8.59 10.43
N VAL A 105 -3.14 -8.49 10.67
CA VAL A 105 -2.55 -7.83 11.85
C VAL A 105 -1.97 -6.45 11.54
N ALA A 106 -2.33 -5.86 10.39
CA ALA A 106 -1.87 -4.52 10.02
C ALA A 106 -2.30 -3.49 11.09
N PRO A 107 -1.39 -2.59 11.53
CA PRO A 107 -1.74 -1.53 12.46
C PRO A 107 -2.95 -0.72 11.99
N GLN A 108 -3.79 -0.28 12.92
CA GLN A 108 -4.89 0.65 12.60
C GLN A 108 -4.34 1.95 12.00
N GLN A 109 -5.15 2.61 11.17
CA GLN A 109 -4.77 3.84 10.48
C GLN A 109 -3.44 3.68 9.71
N SER A 110 -3.33 2.58 8.97
CA SER A 110 -2.17 2.31 8.12
C SER A 110 -2.58 1.98 6.69
N LEU A 111 -1.71 2.37 5.75
CA LEU A 111 -1.78 1.98 4.35
C LEU A 111 -0.79 0.84 4.13
N VAL A 112 -1.29 -0.31 3.68
CA VAL A 112 -0.43 -1.41 3.24
C VAL A 112 0.07 -1.10 1.84
N LEU A 113 1.38 -0.97 1.70
CA LEU A 113 2.07 -0.69 0.46
C LEU A 113 2.72 -1.96 -0.07
N LEU A 114 2.22 -2.44 -1.21
CA LEU A 114 2.80 -3.53 -1.99
C LEU A 114 3.64 -2.90 -3.10
N GLU A 115 4.96 -3.03 -3.03
CA GLU A 115 5.89 -2.57 -4.08
C GLU A 115 6.29 -3.74 -4.99
N ASP A 116 6.63 -3.41 -6.24
CA ASP A 116 7.16 -4.33 -7.25
C ASP A 116 6.31 -5.61 -7.43
N VAL A 117 5.00 -5.42 -7.52
CA VAL A 117 4.02 -6.51 -7.69
C VAL A 117 4.30 -7.33 -8.96
N ASP A 118 4.75 -6.68 -10.03
CA ASP A 118 5.14 -7.28 -11.30
C ASP A 118 6.35 -8.23 -11.15
N ALA A 119 7.36 -7.85 -10.37
CA ALA A 119 8.54 -8.68 -10.13
C ALA A 119 8.21 -10.00 -9.41
N ALA A 120 7.20 -9.99 -8.54
CA ALA A 120 6.74 -11.19 -7.83
C ALA A 120 6.14 -12.25 -8.77
N PHE A 121 5.54 -11.83 -9.90
CA PHE A 121 4.96 -12.76 -10.88
C PHE A 121 6.00 -13.30 -11.86
N LEU A 122 6.97 -12.48 -12.30
CA LEU A 122 8.05 -12.93 -13.18
C LEU A 122 8.90 -14.04 -12.54
N SER A 123 9.11 -14.00 -11.22
CA SER A 123 9.79 -15.06 -10.49
C SER A 123 9.01 -16.39 -10.51
N ARG A 124 7.67 -16.34 -10.48
CA ARG A 124 6.81 -17.53 -10.56
C ARG A 124 6.82 -18.12 -11.97
N ASP A 125 6.75 -17.29 -13.01
CA ASP A 125 6.78 -17.76 -14.40
C ASP A 125 8.12 -18.43 -14.76
N LEU A 126 9.24 -17.86 -14.30
CA LEU A 126 10.57 -18.47 -14.45
C LEU A 126 10.71 -19.79 -13.68
N ALA A 127 10.11 -19.90 -12.49
CA ALA A 127 10.08 -21.14 -11.71
C ALA A 127 9.23 -22.25 -12.38
N VAL A 128 8.21 -21.88 -13.17
CA VAL A 128 7.37 -22.82 -13.92
C VAL A 128 8.06 -23.30 -15.20
N GLN A 129 8.88 -22.45 -15.85
CA GLN A 129 9.62 -22.82 -17.07
C GLN A 129 10.89 -23.66 -16.81
N GLY A 130 11.35 -23.77 -15.56
CA GLY A 130 12.51 -24.56 -15.17
C GLY A 130 12.22 -26.01 -14.77
N LYS A 131 11.00 -26.51 -14.99
CA LYS A 131 10.59 -27.91 -14.76
C LYS A 131 10.33 -28.66 -16.06
#